data_AF-A0A7Y5HBD1-F1
#
_entry.id   AF-A0A7Y5HBD1-F1
#
_cell.length_a   1.000
_cell.length_b   1.000
_cell.length_c   1.000
_cell.angle_alpha   90.00
_cell.angle_beta   90.00
_cell.angle_gamma   90.00
#
_symmetry.space_group_name_H-M   'P 1'
#
loop_
_entity.id
_entity.type
_entity.pdbx_description
1 polymer ?
#
loop_
_entity_poly.entity_id
_entity_poly.type
_entity_poly.pdbx_seq_one_letter_code
_entity_poly.pdbx_strand_id
1 'polypeptide(L)'
;LGRAIEAAERETGRVDGFFPAWLREALPGGVEGLRALTAEPPVTLRANALRLTREDLAEWLWDEGIESRPTEHSPWGLTLDRRANIFRTDAFREGAFEMQDEASQLVALLCAPRRGDIIVDSCAGAGGKTLALSAMTEDTGTLVAFDTASFRLEALRERAARAGIRSLQIAPLDAAGEARRLRLTGGADIVLVDAPCSGTGVLRRNPDIAWKLREDDLPRLVAEQEQLLRTYAPLVKPGGRLVYAVCSLLAPEGTGQIARFLRDHPEFRRVDAGGVLKTCGVRPGTLVTRGDFAVDPLRHGLDGFYAAVLERGKQAGGSAVRE
;
A
#
# COMPACT_ATOMS: atom_id res chain seq x y z
N LEU A 1 -14.27 -18.83 4.81
CA LEU A 1 -15.28 -18.35 3.83
C LEU A 1 -15.07 -18.99 2.46
N GLY A 2 -13.90 -18.88 1.82
CA GLY A 2 -13.62 -19.50 0.51
C GLY A 2 -14.09 -20.96 0.36
N ARG A 3 -13.67 -21.87 1.27
CA ARG A 3 -14.15 -23.26 1.27
C ARG A 3 -15.67 -23.44 1.42
N ALA A 4 -16.34 -22.54 2.14
CA ALA A 4 -17.78 -22.56 2.30
C ALA A 4 -18.50 -22.02 1.05
N ILE A 5 -17.90 -21.03 0.38
CA ILE A 5 -18.36 -20.50 -0.90
C ILE A 5 -18.17 -21.53 -2.01
N GLU A 6 -17.01 -22.23 -2.06
CA GLU A 6 -16.78 -23.34 -3.00
C GLU A 6 -17.70 -24.53 -2.74
N ALA A 7 -18.02 -24.83 -1.48
CA ALA A 7 -19.00 -25.87 -1.14
C ALA A 7 -20.40 -25.46 -1.57
N ALA A 8 -20.83 -24.25 -1.24
CA ALA A 8 -22.14 -23.73 -1.64
C ALA A 8 -22.27 -23.50 -3.14
N GLU A 9 -21.19 -23.14 -3.83
CA GLU A 9 -21.16 -23.06 -5.29
C GLU A 9 -21.32 -24.45 -5.93
N ARG A 10 -20.65 -25.47 -5.38
CA ARG A 10 -20.86 -26.86 -5.83
C ARG A 10 -22.30 -27.33 -5.63
N GLU A 11 -22.99 -26.85 -4.60
CA GLU A 11 -24.38 -27.20 -4.29
C GLU A 11 -25.42 -26.37 -5.07
N THR A 12 -25.17 -25.08 -5.28
CA THR A 12 -26.17 -24.11 -5.78
C THR A 12 -25.83 -23.49 -7.13
N GLY A 13 -24.60 -23.66 -7.62
CA GLY A 13 -24.06 -23.01 -8.81
C GLY A 13 -23.84 -21.50 -8.67
N ARG A 14 -23.93 -20.93 -7.46
CA ARG A 14 -23.98 -19.49 -7.22
C ARG A 14 -22.97 -19.02 -6.17
N VAL A 15 -21.98 -18.24 -6.61
CA VAL A 15 -20.99 -17.53 -5.75
C VAL A 15 -21.53 -16.17 -5.32
N ASP A 16 -22.43 -15.63 -6.13
CA ASP A 16 -23.01 -14.30 -6.02
C ASP A 16 -23.97 -14.17 -4.82
N GLY A 17 -24.57 -15.27 -4.35
CA GLY A 17 -25.42 -15.26 -3.16
C GLY A 17 -24.73 -14.84 -1.85
N PHE A 18 -23.39 -14.81 -1.82
CA PHE A 18 -22.58 -14.41 -0.66
C PHE A 18 -22.25 -12.92 -0.60
N PHE A 19 -22.66 -12.15 -1.61
CA PHE A 19 -22.38 -10.72 -1.70
C PHE A 19 -23.68 -9.92 -1.79
N PRO A 20 -23.79 -8.78 -1.07
CA PRO A 20 -24.85 -7.81 -1.30
C PRO A 20 -24.95 -7.43 -2.79
N ALA A 21 -26.17 -7.21 -3.28
CA ALA A 21 -26.41 -6.91 -4.70
C ALA A 21 -25.57 -5.73 -5.21
N TRP A 22 -25.50 -4.64 -4.45
CA TRP A 22 -24.72 -3.46 -4.78
C TRP A 22 -23.21 -3.76 -4.95
N LEU A 23 -22.64 -4.64 -4.11
CA LEU A 23 -21.23 -5.04 -4.23
C LEU A 23 -20.99 -5.88 -5.48
N ARG A 24 -21.92 -6.78 -5.82
CA ARG A 24 -21.81 -7.59 -7.03
C ARG A 24 -21.79 -6.76 -8.30
N GLU A 25 -22.59 -5.70 -8.33
CA GLU A 25 -22.68 -4.78 -9.46
C GLU A 25 -21.47 -3.84 -9.54
N ALA A 26 -20.94 -3.43 -8.37
CA ALA A 26 -19.83 -2.49 -8.30
C ALA A 26 -18.44 -3.13 -8.51
N LEU A 27 -18.27 -4.41 -8.15
CA LEU A 27 -16.98 -5.11 -8.26
C LEU A 27 -16.69 -5.57 -9.71
N PRO A 28 -15.44 -5.48 -10.17
CA PRO A 28 -15.07 -5.86 -11.54
C PRO A 28 -15.05 -7.37 -11.74
N GLY A 29 -15.16 -7.81 -13.00
CA GLY A 29 -14.95 -9.20 -13.39
C GLY A 29 -16.13 -10.15 -13.16
N GLY A 30 -17.28 -9.63 -12.74
CA GLY A 30 -18.49 -10.43 -12.53
C GLY A 30 -18.27 -11.61 -11.59
N VAL A 31 -18.88 -12.76 -11.90
CA VAL A 31 -18.80 -13.96 -11.05
C VAL A 31 -17.35 -14.45 -10.88
N GLU A 32 -16.53 -14.37 -11.93
CA GLU A 32 -15.12 -14.80 -11.86
C GLU A 32 -14.30 -13.88 -10.96
N GLY A 33 -14.57 -12.58 -10.98
CA GLY A 33 -13.98 -11.61 -10.06
C GLY A 33 -14.32 -11.92 -8.60
N LEU A 34 -15.59 -12.22 -8.33
CA LEU A 34 -16.05 -12.61 -6.99
C LEU A 34 -15.41 -13.93 -6.52
N ARG A 35 -15.23 -14.92 -7.42
CA ARG A 35 -14.48 -16.15 -7.10
C ARG A 35 -13.04 -15.84 -6.71
N ALA A 36 -12.34 -15.02 -7.48
CA ALA A 36 -10.96 -14.66 -7.18
C ALA A 36 -10.83 -13.88 -5.86
N LEU A 37 -11.83 -13.05 -5.53
CA LEU A 37 -11.93 -12.32 -4.26
C LEU A 37 -12.31 -13.17 -3.05
N THR A 38 -12.62 -14.47 -3.24
CA THR A 38 -12.96 -15.40 -2.17
C THR A 38 -12.03 -16.60 -2.07
N ALA A 39 -11.17 -16.78 -3.08
CA ALA A 39 -10.11 -17.77 -3.11
C ALA A 39 -9.13 -17.60 -1.95
N GLU A 40 -8.50 -18.69 -1.52
CA GLU A 40 -7.52 -18.62 -0.43
C GLU A 40 -6.29 -17.79 -0.84
N PRO A 41 -5.94 -16.72 -0.09
CA PRO A 41 -4.83 -15.86 -0.45
C PRO A 41 -3.49 -16.50 -0.10
N PRO A 42 -2.43 -16.26 -0.90
CA PRO A 42 -1.08 -16.74 -0.59
C PRO A 42 -0.55 -16.09 0.70
N VAL A 43 0.37 -16.81 1.38
CA VAL A 43 1.19 -16.25 2.44
C VAL A 43 2.43 -15.65 1.78
N THR A 44 2.48 -14.32 1.77
CA THR A 44 3.56 -13.56 1.14
C THR A 44 4.37 -12.84 2.20
N LEU A 45 5.69 -12.94 2.07
CA LEU A 45 6.69 -12.30 2.90
C LEU A 45 7.39 -11.22 2.07
N ARG A 46 7.88 -10.18 2.74
CA ARG A 46 8.80 -9.20 2.18
C ARG A 46 10.12 -9.29 2.93
N ALA A 47 11.21 -9.59 2.22
CA ALA A 47 12.54 -9.53 2.80
C ALA A 47 12.87 -8.14 3.35
N ASN A 48 13.58 -8.10 4.48
CA ASN A 48 14.13 -6.87 5.02
C ASN A 48 15.41 -6.51 4.26
N ALA A 49 15.27 -5.69 3.23
CA ALA A 49 16.36 -5.29 2.34
C ALA A 49 17.50 -4.52 3.04
N LEU A 50 17.34 -4.08 4.30
CA LEU A 50 18.46 -3.54 5.10
C LEU A 50 19.43 -4.61 5.57
N ARG A 51 19.02 -5.87 5.57
CA ARG A 51 19.72 -6.96 6.23
C ARG A 51 20.16 -8.05 5.26
N LEU A 52 19.31 -8.40 4.30
CA LEU A 52 19.55 -9.51 3.40
C LEU A 52 18.76 -9.39 2.08
N THR A 53 19.15 -10.17 1.08
CA THR A 53 18.39 -10.34 -0.16
C THR A 53 17.20 -11.29 0.04
N ARG A 54 16.28 -11.36 -0.93
CA ARG A 54 15.19 -12.35 -0.84
C ARG A 54 15.70 -13.77 -1.08
N GLU A 55 16.78 -13.93 -1.81
CA GLU A 55 17.44 -15.21 -2.07
C GLU A 55 18.05 -15.75 -0.77
N ASP A 56 18.80 -14.93 -0.03
CA ASP A 56 19.33 -15.29 1.30
C ASP A 56 18.19 -15.64 2.28
N LEU A 57 17.05 -14.94 2.18
CA LEU A 57 15.89 -15.22 3.03
C LEU A 57 15.29 -16.58 2.70
N ALA A 58 15.21 -16.93 1.42
CA ALA A 58 14.67 -18.21 0.98
C ALA A 58 15.55 -19.37 1.47
N GLU A 59 16.88 -19.23 1.43
CA GLU A 59 17.83 -20.20 1.98
C GLU A 59 17.66 -20.35 3.50
N TRP A 60 17.56 -19.24 4.23
CA TRP A 60 17.33 -19.30 5.68
C TRP A 60 15.99 -19.97 6.03
N LEU A 61 14.91 -19.62 5.32
CA LEU A 61 13.62 -20.28 5.52
C LEU A 61 13.68 -21.78 5.20
N TRP A 62 14.43 -22.18 4.18
CA TRP A 62 14.64 -23.58 3.85
C TRP A 62 15.33 -24.36 4.99
N ASP A 63 16.36 -23.78 5.61
CA ASP A 63 17.03 -24.37 6.77
C ASP A 63 16.09 -24.51 7.99
N GLU A 64 15.09 -23.64 8.11
CA GLU A 64 14.01 -23.73 9.09
C GLU A 64 12.84 -24.64 8.64
N GLY A 65 12.98 -25.34 7.51
CA GLY A 65 12.00 -26.29 6.98
C GLY A 65 10.80 -25.64 6.28
N ILE A 66 10.95 -24.40 5.80
CA ILE A 66 9.91 -23.63 5.12
C ILE A 66 10.28 -23.41 3.66
N GLU A 67 9.57 -24.08 2.77
CA GLU A 67 9.70 -23.92 1.32
C GLU A 67 9.03 -22.62 0.86
N SER A 68 9.73 -21.86 0.02
CA SER A 68 9.24 -20.61 -0.54
C SER A 68 9.77 -20.37 -1.95
N ARG A 69 9.04 -19.56 -2.71
CA ARG A 69 9.40 -19.15 -4.07
C ARG A 69 9.33 -17.64 -4.24
N PRO A 70 10.17 -17.05 -5.11
CA PRO A 70 10.08 -15.62 -5.43
C PRO A 70 8.67 -15.23 -5.89
N THR A 71 8.25 -14.05 -5.48
CA THR A 71 7.07 -13.40 -6.06
C THR A 71 7.32 -12.97 -7.51
N GLU A 72 6.25 -12.81 -8.29
CA GLU A 72 6.35 -12.53 -9.72
C GLU A 72 6.85 -11.12 -10.03
N HIS A 73 6.42 -10.13 -9.25
CA HIS A 73 6.63 -8.71 -9.54
C HIS A 73 7.52 -8.03 -8.51
N SER A 74 7.32 -8.28 -7.22
CA SER A 74 8.12 -7.64 -6.16
C SER A 74 9.55 -8.21 -6.13
N PRO A 75 10.59 -7.36 -6.11
CA PRO A 75 11.98 -7.80 -5.99
C PRO A 75 12.34 -8.30 -4.59
N TRP A 76 11.46 -8.12 -3.60
CA TRP A 76 11.71 -8.52 -2.21
C TRP A 76 10.83 -9.68 -1.74
N GLY A 77 9.82 -10.02 -2.54
CA GLY A 77 8.76 -10.90 -2.09
C GLY A 77 9.13 -12.38 -2.21
N LEU A 78 8.69 -13.14 -1.21
CA LEU A 78 8.62 -14.61 -1.26
C LEU A 78 7.18 -15.04 -0.97
N THR A 79 6.70 -16.04 -1.70
CA THR A 79 5.44 -16.74 -1.39
C THR A 79 5.76 -18.11 -0.86
N LEU A 80 5.14 -18.50 0.25
CA LEU A 80 5.29 -19.84 0.78
C LEU A 80 4.54 -20.85 -0.09
N ASP A 81 5.14 -22.01 -0.35
CA ASP A 81 4.47 -23.10 -1.07
C ASP A 81 3.37 -23.73 -0.22
N ARG A 82 3.57 -23.74 1.10
CA ARG A 82 2.59 -24.20 2.10
C ARG A 82 2.52 -23.22 3.26
N ARG A 83 1.35 -23.07 3.86
CA ARG A 83 1.20 -22.26 5.08
C ARG A 83 2.04 -22.84 6.21
N ALA A 84 2.87 -22.01 6.82
CA ALA A 84 3.67 -22.34 7.98
C ALA A 84 3.47 -21.28 9.08
N ASN A 85 3.81 -21.62 10.33
CA ASN A 85 3.80 -20.65 11.42
C ASN A 85 5.09 -19.81 11.40
N ILE A 86 5.14 -18.87 10.47
CA ILE A 86 6.28 -17.97 10.23
C ILE A 86 6.64 -17.13 11.45
N PHE A 87 5.74 -16.89 12.40
CA PHE A 87 6.03 -16.04 13.57
C PHE A 87 6.88 -16.74 14.64
N ARG A 88 7.08 -18.05 14.49
CA ARG A 88 7.94 -18.84 15.38
C ARG A 88 9.35 -19.04 14.82
N THR A 89 9.66 -18.55 13.63
CA THR A 89 10.98 -18.73 13.01
C THR A 89 12.02 -17.83 13.66
N ASP A 90 13.30 -18.22 13.57
CA ASP A 90 14.41 -17.36 13.95
C ASP A 90 14.49 -16.18 12.96
N ALA A 91 14.27 -16.44 11.67
CA ALA A 91 14.16 -15.42 10.63
C ALA A 91 13.14 -14.30 10.98
N PHE A 92 11.97 -14.64 11.55
CA PHE A 92 11.01 -13.62 11.99
C PHE A 92 11.48 -12.88 13.23
N ARG A 93 11.96 -13.60 14.25
CA ARG A 93 12.41 -13.00 15.52
C ARG A 93 13.57 -12.04 15.30
N GLU A 94 14.43 -12.36 14.35
CA GLU A 94 15.52 -11.51 13.92
C GLU A 94 15.08 -10.41 12.94
N GLY A 95 13.82 -10.29 12.55
CA GLY A 95 13.40 -9.22 11.65
C GLY A 95 13.96 -9.32 10.23
N ALA A 96 14.22 -10.55 9.76
CA ALA A 96 14.67 -10.82 8.40
C ALA A 96 13.57 -10.57 7.36
N PHE A 97 12.31 -10.58 7.77
CA PHE A 97 11.17 -10.30 6.89
C PHE A 97 9.96 -9.72 7.62
N GLU A 98 9.02 -9.20 6.82
CA GLU A 98 7.68 -8.85 7.26
C GLU A 98 6.64 -9.64 6.47
N MET A 99 5.54 -10.07 7.11
CA MET A 99 4.39 -10.64 6.37
C MET A 99 3.66 -9.49 5.68
N GLN A 100 3.67 -9.48 4.35
CA GLN A 100 3.05 -8.42 3.56
C GLN A 100 2.67 -8.92 2.16
N ASP A 101 1.44 -8.62 1.76
CA ASP A 101 0.96 -8.85 0.39
C ASP A 101 1.84 -8.15 -0.66
N GLU A 102 2.06 -8.82 -1.79
CA GLU A 102 2.90 -8.33 -2.88
C GLU A 102 2.41 -7.02 -3.51
N ALA A 103 1.11 -6.82 -3.75
CA ALA A 103 0.58 -5.54 -4.23
C ALA A 103 0.90 -4.40 -3.26
N SER A 104 0.82 -4.64 -1.94
CA SER A 104 1.24 -3.66 -0.95
C SER A 104 2.76 -3.39 -0.98
N GLN A 105 3.60 -4.34 -1.40
CA GLN A 105 5.04 -4.12 -1.59
C GLN A 105 5.28 -3.23 -2.82
N LEU A 106 4.55 -3.48 -3.92
CA LEU A 106 4.63 -2.67 -5.15
C LEU A 106 4.24 -1.21 -4.92
N VAL A 107 3.29 -0.93 -4.02
CA VAL A 107 2.95 0.45 -3.64
C VAL A 107 4.13 1.20 -3.00
N ALA A 108 4.95 0.52 -2.19
CA ALA A 108 6.17 1.14 -1.65
C ALA A 108 7.17 1.47 -2.78
N LEU A 109 7.30 0.61 -3.79
CA LEU A 109 8.14 0.87 -4.97
C LEU A 109 7.65 2.08 -5.78
N LEU A 110 6.34 2.32 -5.85
CA LEU A 110 5.77 3.50 -6.52
C LEU A 110 6.16 4.83 -5.87
N CYS A 111 6.55 4.80 -4.59
CA CYS A 111 7.11 5.98 -3.93
C CYS A 111 8.50 6.31 -4.47
N ALA A 112 9.29 5.28 -4.82
CA ALA A 112 10.67 5.38 -5.31
C ALA A 112 11.54 6.40 -4.55
N PRO A 113 11.60 6.32 -3.20
CA PRO A 113 12.43 7.21 -2.40
C PRO A 113 13.91 7.02 -2.68
N ARG A 114 14.66 8.09 -2.43
CA ARG A 114 16.11 8.13 -2.51
C ARG A 114 16.70 8.32 -1.12
N ARG A 115 17.97 7.93 -0.98
CA ARG A 115 18.74 8.21 0.24
C ARG A 115 18.72 9.69 0.57
N GLY A 116 18.43 10.01 1.82
CA GLY A 116 18.35 11.39 2.31
C GLY A 116 16.99 12.08 2.12
N ASP A 117 16.03 11.47 1.42
CA ASP A 117 14.69 12.05 1.22
C ASP A 117 13.95 12.27 2.56
N ILE A 118 13.11 13.29 2.59
CA ILE A 118 12.10 13.48 3.65
C ILE A 118 10.80 12.83 3.18
N ILE A 119 10.39 11.78 3.87
CA ILE A 119 9.24 10.95 3.52
C ILE A 119 8.19 11.07 4.61
N VAL A 120 6.93 11.23 4.22
CA VAL A 120 5.77 11.23 5.11
C VAL A 120 4.86 10.07 4.75
N ASP A 121 4.50 9.26 5.74
CA ASP A 121 3.44 8.25 5.65
C ASP A 121 2.25 8.73 6.50
N SER A 122 1.16 9.13 5.85
CA SER A 122 0.04 9.83 6.50
C SER A 122 -0.88 8.93 7.32
N CYS A 123 -0.89 7.64 7.00
CA CYS A 123 -1.81 6.64 7.53
C CYS A 123 -1.05 5.31 7.68
N ALA A 124 0.04 5.35 8.45
CA ALA A 124 1.03 4.29 8.47
C ALA A 124 0.47 2.93 8.95
N GLY A 125 -0.61 2.95 9.73
CA GLY A 125 -1.17 1.76 10.35
C GLY A 125 -0.10 1.04 11.18
N ALA A 126 -0.03 -0.29 11.01
CA ALA A 126 1.05 -1.08 11.62
C ALA A 126 2.40 -0.95 10.89
N GLY A 127 2.49 -0.11 9.86
CA GLY A 127 3.73 0.35 9.23
C GLY A 127 4.34 -0.55 8.17
N GLY A 128 3.56 -1.45 7.55
CA GLY A 128 4.09 -2.34 6.51
C GLY A 128 4.83 -1.56 5.42
N LYS A 129 4.20 -0.54 4.82
CA LYS A 129 4.80 0.30 3.78
C LYS A 129 5.89 1.22 4.35
N THR A 130 5.68 1.80 5.53
CA THR A 130 6.68 2.59 6.27
C THR A 130 8.02 1.86 6.38
N LEU A 131 8.01 0.60 6.82
CA LEU A 131 9.23 -0.20 6.98
C LEU A 131 9.92 -0.48 5.63
N ALA A 132 9.15 -0.66 4.55
CA ALA A 132 9.72 -0.80 3.20
C ALA A 132 10.40 0.50 2.75
N LEU A 133 9.76 1.65 2.96
CA LEU A 133 10.30 2.96 2.60
C LEU A 133 11.61 3.24 3.34
N SER A 134 11.69 2.94 4.64
CA SER A 134 12.96 3.00 5.39
C SER A 134 14.03 2.10 4.80
N ALA A 135 13.68 0.88 4.39
CA ALA A 135 14.65 -0.03 3.79
C ALA A 135 15.16 0.47 2.43
N MET A 136 14.28 1.05 1.60
CA MET A 136 14.65 1.63 0.30
C MET A 136 15.61 2.81 0.41
N THR A 137 15.54 3.58 1.50
CA THR A 137 16.49 4.68 1.74
C THR A 137 17.74 4.23 2.49
N GLU A 138 17.93 2.92 2.69
CA GLU A 138 19.00 2.35 3.51
C GLU A 138 19.04 2.97 4.92
N ASP A 139 17.85 3.17 5.50
CA ASP A 139 17.63 3.81 6.80
C ASP A 139 18.28 5.20 6.91
N THR A 140 18.37 5.92 5.78
CA THR A 140 18.85 7.30 5.71
C THR A 140 17.74 8.29 5.36
N GLY A 141 17.97 9.57 5.66
CA GLY A 141 16.97 10.62 5.50
C GLY A 141 16.06 10.73 6.72
N THR A 142 14.81 11.16 6.50
CA THR A 142 13.82 11.30 7.56
C THR A 142 12.51 10.69 7.10
N LEU A 143 12.00 9.70 7.85
CA LEU A 143 10.68 9.13 7.62
C LEU A 143 9.77 9.49 8.79
N VAL A 144 8.64 10.15 8.52
CA VAL A 144 7.65 10.50 9.55
C VAL A 144 6.37 9.72 9.31
N ALA A 145 5.96 8.90 10.28
CA ALA A 145 4.75 8.09 10.22
C ALA A 145 3.68 8.67 11.15
N PHE A 146 2.53 8.97 10.56
CA PHE A 146 1.33 9.44 11.26
C PHE A 146 0.24 8.37 11.24
N ASP A 147 -0.52 8.29 12.32
CA ASP A 147 -1.78 7.54 12.39
C ASP A 147 -2.63 8.10 13.55
N THR A 148 -3.95 7.93 13.46
CA THR A 148 -4.88 8.31 14.54
C THR A 148 -4.97 7.23 15.62
N ALA A 149 -4.66 5.98 15.29
CA ALA A 149 -4.73 4.85 16.20
C ALA A 149 -3.38 4.59 16.87
N SER A 150 -3.24 5.04 18.13
CA SER A 150 -2.03 4.87 18.94
C SER A 150 -1.55 3.42 19.05
N PHE A 151 -2.48 2.45 19.17
CA PHE A 151 -2.12 1.04 19.23
C PHE A 151 -1.44 0.52 17.95
N ARG A 152 -1.79 1.06 16.78
CA ARG A 152 -1.14 0.71 15.51
C ARG A 152 0.28 1.28 15.45
N LEU A 153 0.46 2.48 15.98
CA LEU A 153 1.77 3.12 16.09
C LEU A 153 2.70 2.41 17.07
N GLU A 154 2.16 1.82 18.15
CA GLU A 154 2.95 0.97 19.04
C GLU A 154 3.42 -0.30 18.33
N ALA A 155 2.52 -0.98 17.62
CA ALA A 155 2.89 -2.12 16.80
C ALA A 155 3.94 -1.76 15.73
N LEU A 156 3.83 -0.58 15.11
CA LEU A 156 4.85 -0.07 14.19
C LEU A 156 6.20 0.14 14.90
N ARG A 157 6.21 0.69 16.12
CA ARG A 157 7.44 0.88 16.91
C ARG A 157 8.14 -0.45 17.17
N GLU A 158 7.41 -1.47 17.62
CA GLU A 158 7.95 -2.81 17.86
C GLU A 158 8.51 -3.45 16.58
N ARG A 159 7.78 -3.32 15.46
CA ARG A 159 8.22 -3.84 14.16
C ARG A 159 9.45 -3.10 13.63
N ALA A 160 9.52 -1.78 13.79
CA ALA A 160 10.68 -0.98 13.40
C ALA A 160 11.92 -1.35 14.21
N ALA A 161 11.77 -1.53 15.53
CA ALA A 161 12.85 -1.99 16.39
C ALA A 161 13.38 -3.36 15.95
N ARG A 162 12.48 -4.32 15.68
CA ARG A 162 12.85 -5.65 15.18
C ARG A 162 13.53 -5.60 13.80
N ALA A 163 13.05 -4.75 12.91
CA ALA A 163 13.63 -4.55 11.58
C ALA A 163 14.97 -3.78 11.59
N GLY A 164 15.36 -3.19 12.73
CA GLY A 164 16.61 -2.43 12.88
C GLY A 164 16.54 -1.00 12.36
N ILE A 165 15.33 -0.43 12.19
CA ILE A 165 15.11 0.90 11.61
C ILE A 165 15.25 1.98 12.69
N ARG A 166 16.02 3.04 12.37
CA ARG A 166 16.33 4.15 13.28
C ARG A 166 15.92 5.52 12.74
N SER A 167 15.78 5.66 11.42
CA SER A 167 15.37 6.92 10.77
C SER A 167 13.90 7.29 10.98
N LEU A 168 13.10 6.35 11.47
CA LEU A 168 11.65 6.49 11.62
C LEU A 168 11.26 7.36 12.83
N GLN A 169 10.46 8.38 12.55
CA GLN A 169 9.83 9.25 13.53
C GLN A 169 8.33 8.95 13.58
N ILE A 170 7.90 8.27 14.65
CA ILE A 170 6.48 7.93 14.87
C ILE A 170 5.79 9.10 15.58
N ALA A 171 4.71 9.62 15.00
CA ALA A 171 3.97 10.76 15.53
C ALA A 171 2.45 10.46 15.54
N PRO A 172 1.82 10.24 16.72
CA PRO A 172 0.36 10.18 16.78
C PRO A 172 -0.24 11.53 16.37
N LEU A 173 -1.41 11.52 15.71
CA LEU A 173 -2.11 12.76 15.32
C LEU A 173 -2.86 13.41 16.49
N ASP A 174 -2.11 13.79 17.53
CA ASP A 174 -2.52 14.73 18.57
C ASP A 174 -2.06 16.16 18.23
N ALA A 175 -2.18 17.11 19.17
CA ALA A 175 -1.75 18.49 18.95
C ALA A 175 -0.25 18.63 18.60
N ALA A 176 0.62 17.78 19.17
CA ALA A 176 2.05 17.80 18.89
C ALA A 176 2.35 17.16 17.53
N GLY A 177 1.68 16.06 17.18
CA GLY A 177 1.74 15.45 15.87
C GLY A 177 1.27 16.40 14.77
N GLU A 178 0.19 17.12 14.99
CA GLU A 178 -0.33 18.12 14.06
C GLU A 178 0.65 19.28 13.86
N ALA A 179 1.23 19.80 14.95
CA ALA A 179 2.28 20.81 14.86
C ALA A 179 3.51 20.31 14.08
N ARG A 180 3.90 19.04 14.26
CA ARG A 180 4.98 18.41 13.48
C ARG A 180 4.63 18.30 12.01
N ARG A 181 3.41 17.85 11.69
CA ARG A 181 2.90 17.75 10.32
C ARG A 181 2.97 19.11 9.62
N LEU A 182 2.49 20.17 10.27
CA LEU A 182 2.51 21.53 9.72
C LEU A 182 3.93 22.05 9.45
N ARG A 183 4.92 21.68 10.27
CA ARG A 183 6.34 22.02 10.03
C ARG A 183 6.94 21.38 8.78
N LEU A 184 6.33 20.31 8.25
CA LEU A 184 6.75 19.64 7.02
C LEU A 184 6.14 20.26 5.75
N THR A 185 5.36 21.35 5.88
CA THR A 185 4.71 22.01 4.74
C THR A 185 5.75 22.41 3.69
N GLY A 186 5.57 21.93 2.46
CA GLY A 186 6.50 22.14 1.35
C GLY A 186 7.90 21.54 1.53
N GLY A 187 8.10 20.65 2.49
CA GLY A 187 9.40 20.09 2.84
C GLY A 187 9.59 18.62 2.46
N ALA A 188 8.51 17.86 2.26
CA ALA A 188 8.59 16.43 1.98
C ALA A 188 8.92 16.15 0.50
N ASP A 189 9.91 15.29 0.27
CA ASP A 189 10.21 14.69 -1.03
C ASP A 189 9.08 13.79 -1.48
N ILE A 190 8.56 12.98 -0.56
CA ILE A 190 7.50 12.00 -0.81
C ILE A 190 6.48 12.07 0.31
N VAL A 191 5.21 12.07 -0.09
CA VAL A 191 4.08 11.89 0.82
C VAL A 191 3.28 10.69 0.33
N LEU A 192 3.25 9.63 1.13
CA LEU A 192 2.39 8.46 0.92
C LEU A 192 1.08 8.66 1.68
N VAL A 193 -0.02 8.57 0.96
CA VAL A 193 -1.39 8.52 1.48
C VAL A 193 -1.98 7.15 1.18
N ASP A 194 -1.70 6.18 2.03
CA ASP A 194 -2.34 4.85 2.04
C ASP A 194 -3.65 4.94 2.82
N ALA A 195 -4.71 5.39 2.14
CA ALA A 195 -5.89 5.89 2.81
C ALA A 195 -6.79 4.76 3.37
N PRO A 196 -7.47 5.01 4.50
CA PRO A 196 -8.60 4.18 4.93
C PRO A 196 -9.63 4.06 3.79
N CYS A 197 -10.03 2.84 3.48
CA CYS A 197 -10.90 2.55 2.36
C CYS A 197 -11.86 1.41 2.67
N SER A 198 -12.72 1.07 1.71
CA SER A 198 -13.68 -0.02 1.82
C SER A 198 -13.04 -1.40 2.01
N GLY A 199 -11.76 -1.55 1.64
CA GLY A 199 -11.04 -2.83 1.68
C GLY A 199 -11.59 -3.88 0.72
N THR A 200 -12.37 -3.48 -0.29
CA THR A 200 -12.96 -4.39 -1.28
C THR A 200 -11.94 -5.17 -2.10
N GLY A 201 -10.70 -4.69 -2.20
CA GLY A 201 -9.62 -5.41 -2.90
C GLY A 201 -9.02 -6.56 -2.09
N VAL A 202 -9.20 -6.58 -0.77
CA VAL A 202 -8.60 -7.57 0.15
C VAL A 202 -9.63 -8.53 0.74
N LEU A 203 -10.79 -8.69 0.10
CA LEU A 203 -11.89 -9.55 0.56
C LEU A 203 -11.45 -10.99 0.87
N ARG A 204 -10.52 -11.56 0.08
CA ARG A 204 -10.00 -12.90 0.32
C ARG A 204 -9.21 -13.04 1.62
N ARG A 205 -8.65 -11.93 2.13
CA ARG A 205 -7.96 -11.87 3.42
C ARG A 205 -8.92 -11.48 4.56
N ASN A 206 -9.83 -10.56 4.29
CA ASN A 206 -10.79 -10.01 5.25
C ASN A 206 -12.24 -10.20 4.75
N PRO A 207 -12.74 -11.45 4.78
CA PRO A 207 -14.04 -11.80 4.19
C PRO A 207 -15.25 -11.15 4.86
N ASP A 208 -15.09 -10.67 6.10
CA ASP A 208 -16.13 -9.98 6.86
C ASP A 208 -16.49 -8.60 6.27
N ILE A 209 -15.59 -7.99 5.48
CA ILE A 209 -15.84 -6.73 4.78
C ILE A 209 -17.08 -6.82 3.90
N ALA A 210 -17.30 -7.94 3.20
CA ALA A 210 -18.47 -8.12 2.31
C ALA A 210 -19.81 -7.95 3.03
N TRP A 211 -19.85 -8.19 4.34
CA TRP A 211 -21.06 -8.14 5.16
C TRP A 211 -21.17 -6.87 6.01
N LYS A 212 -20.02 -6.30 6.39
CA LYS A 212 -19.96 -5.10 7.22
C LYS A 212 -20.07 -3.81 6.40
N LEU A 213 -19.55 -3.81 5.18
CA LEU A 213 -19.57 -2.66 4.31
C LEU A 213 -20.97 -2.45 3.75
N ARG A 214 -21.54 -1.27 3.99
CA ARG A 214 -22.82 -0.84 3.42
C ARG A 214 -22.58 0.13 2.27
N GLU A 215 -23.52 0.18 1.33
CA GLU A 215 -23.45 1.11 0.19
C GLU A 215 -23.32 2.57 0.67
N ASP A 216 -24.04 2.93 1.73
CA ASP A 216 -24.00 4.27 2.35
C ASP A 216 -22.69 4.60 3.07
N ASP A 217 -21.80 3.62 3.32
CA ASP A 217 -20.48 3.88 3.88
C ASP A 217 -19.52 4.50 2.84
N LEU A 218 -19.75 4.23 1.55
CA LEU A 218 -18.84 4.62 0.47
C LEU A 218 -18.68 6.15 0.34
N PRO A 219 -19.76 6.97 0.34
CA PRO A 219 -19.61 8.42 0.31
C PRO A 219 -18.79 8.97 1.50
N ARG A 220 -18.96 8.39 2.69
CA ARG A 220 -18.20 8.78 3.90
C ARG A 220 -16.71 8.48 3.73
N LEU A 221 -16.36 7.29 3.25
CA LEU A 221 -14.98 6.88 2.99
C LEU A 221 -14.30 7.75 1.93
N VAL A 222 -15.02 8.05 0.85
CA VAL A 222 -14.54 8.95 -0.22
C VAL A 222 -14.27 10.36 0.32
N ALA A 223 -15.16 10.91 1.15
CA ALA A 223 -14.98 12.21 1.77
C ALA A 223 -13.77 12.24 2.73
N GLU A 224 -13.57 11.16 3.50
CA GLU A 224 -12.42 11.00 4.38
C GLU A 224 -11.10 10.96 3.58
N GLN A 225 -11.05 10.20 2.49
CA GLN A 225 -9.92 10.16 1.55
C GLN A 225 -9.64 11.52 0.93
N GLU A 226 -10.68 12.31 0.64
CA GLU A 226 -10.53 13.65 0.08
C GLU A 226 -9.90 14.60 1.10
N GLN A 227 -10.38 14.54 2.34
CA GLN A 227 -9.82 15.33 3.43
C GLN A 227 -8.35 14.98 3.69
N LEU A 228 -7.98 13.70 3.63
CA LEU A 228 -6.57 13.29 3.76
C LEU A 228 -5.71 13.88 2.63
N LEU A 229 -6.14 13.78 1.38
CA LEU A 229 -5.42 14.37 0.26
C LEU A 229 -5.24 15.89 0.43
N ARG A 230 -6.31 16.61 0.81
CA ARG A 230 -6.26 18.07 1.07
C ARG A 230 -5.30 18.42 2.21
N THR A 231 -5.27 17.61 3.26
CA THR A 231 -4.41 17.81 4.44
C THR A 231 -2.93 17.58 4.14
N TYR A 232 -2.60 16.56 3.34
CA TYR A 232 -1.23 16.07 3.16
C TYR A 232 -0.56 16.56 1.86
N ALA A 233 -1.31 16.91 0.81
CA ALA A 233 -0.75 17.48 -0.42
C ALA A 233 0.14 18.73 -0.19
N PRO A 234 -0.19 19.66 0.73
CA PRO A 234 0.67 20.83 0.99
C PRO A 234 2.06 20.48 1.52
N LEU A 235 2.27 19.30 2.09
CA LEU A 235 3.58 18.87 2.60
C LEU A 235 4.58 18.58 1.48
N VAL A 236 4.09 18.24 0.29
CA VAL A 236 4.92 17.89 -0.86
C VAL A 236 5.68 19.12 -1.33
N LYS A 237 7.00 19.05 -1.38
CA LYS A 237 7.84 20.14 -1.90
C LYS A 237 7.68 20.29 -3.42
N PRO A 238 8.02 21.45 -4.01
CA PRO A 238 8.08 21.59 -5.47
C PRO A 238 9.02 20.53 -6.10
N GLY A 239 8.50 19.75 -7.06
CA GLY A 239 9.19 18.60 -7.65
C GLY A 239 9.16 17.31 -6.82
N GLY A 240 8.53 17.32 -5.62
CA GLY A 240 8.26 16.14 -4.81
C GLY A 240 7.02 15.38 -5.30
N ARG A 241 6.75 14.24 -4.68
CA ARG A 241 5.67 13.32 -5.05
C ARG A 241 4.65 13.10 -3.95
N LEU A 242 3.39 13.00 -4.36
CA LEU A 242 2.29 12.47 -3.58
C LEU A 242 1.91 11.12 -4.17
N VAL A 243 2.00 10.04 -3.39
CA VAL A 243 1.52 8.72 -3.79
C VAL A 243 0.24 8.43 -3.02
N TYR A 244 -0.87 8.34 -3.74
CA TYR A 244 -2.14 7.92 -3.17
C TYR A 244 -2.35 6.43 -3.42
N ALA A 245 -2.89 5.73 -2.42
CA ALA A 245 -3.01 4.28 -2.42
C ALA A 245 -4.26 3.85 -1.64
N VAL A 246 -5.03 2.90 -2.20
CA VAL A 246 -6.15 2.23 -1.51
C VAL A 246 -6.23 0.76 -1.89
N CYS A 247 -6.57 -0.11 -0.93
CA CYS A 247 -6.89 -1.52 -1.17
C CYS A 247 -8.37 -1.71 -1.57
N SER A 248 -8.85 -0.89 -2.50
CA SER A 248 -10.24 -0.89 -3.02
C SER A 248 -10.25 -1.12 -4.53
N LEU A 249 -11.26 -1.85 -4.99
CA LEU A 249 -11.57 -2.02 -6.42
C LEU A 249 -12.65 -1.05 -6.91
N LEU A 250 -13.19 -0.22 -6.02
CA LEU A 250 -14.28 0.70 -6.34
C LEU A 250 -13.73 1.99 -6.96
N ALA A 251 -14.21 2.31 -8.16
CA ALA A 251 -13.80 3.51 -8.89
C ALA A 251 -13.94 4.82 -8.08
N PRO A 252 -14.99 5.02 -7.24
CA PRO A 252 -15.09 6.22 -6.40
C PRO A 252 -13.91 6.45 -5.45
N GLU A 253 -13.28 5.40 -4.94
CA GLU A 253 -12.12 5.50 -4.03
C GLU A 253 -10.78 5.51 -4.79
N GLY A 254 -10.75 4.97 -6.00
CA GLY A 254 -9.56 4.95 -6.85
C GLY A 254 -9.51 6.10 -7.85
N THR A 255 -9.77 5.79 -9.13
CA THR A 255 -9.66 6.74 -10.24
C THR A 255 -10.55 7.98 -10.08
N GLY A 256 -11.74 7.83 -9.51
CA GLY A 256 -12.65 8.94 -9.23
C GLY A 256 -12.07 9.94 -8.21
N GLN A 257 -11.37 9.43 -7.20
CA GLN A 257 -10.71 10.25 -6.19
C GLN A 257 -9.59 11.09 -6.80
N ILE A 258 -8.75 10.47 -7.62
CA ILE A 258 -7.62 11.15 -8.28
C ILE A 258 -8.10 12.14 -9.34
N ALA A 259 -9.18 11.83 -10.06
CA ALA A 259 -9.78 12.77 -10.99
C ALA A 259 -10.27 14.04 -10.30
N ARG A 260 -10.93 13.92 -9.12
CA ARG A 260 -11.33 15.07 -8.31
C ARG A 260 -10.12 15.85 -7.81
N PHE A 261 -9.13 15.16 -7.27
CA PHE A 261 -7.91 15.79 -6.75
C PHE A 261 -7.19 16.61 -7.82
N LEU A 262 -6.92 16.04 -9.00
CA LEU A 262 -6.20 16.73 -10.08
C LEU A 262 -6.97 17.91 -10.68
N ARG A 263 -8.30 17.90 -10.60
CA ARG A 263 -9.12 19.06 -10.99
C ARG A 263 -8.96 20.20 -9.98
N ASP A 264 -8.92 19.88 -8.69
CA ASP A 264 -8.87 20.87 -7.61
C ASP A 264 -7.44 21.35 -7.29
N HIS A 265 -6.42 20.59 -7.72
CA HIS A 265 -5.00 20.85 -7.47
C HIS A 265 -4.17 20.90 -8.77
N PRO A 266 -4.28 21.99 -9.56
CA PRO A 266 -3.61 22.12 -10.87
C PRO A 266 -2.08 22.16 -10.78
N GLU A 267 -1.51 22.38 -9.59
CA GLU A 267 -0.09 22.29 -9.33
C GLU A 267 0.44 20.85 -9.31
N PHE A 268 -0.44 19.84 -9.28
CA PHE A 268 -0.06 18.44 -9.37
C PHE A 268 -0.35 17.88 -10.77
N ARG A 269 0.52 16.97 -11.21
CA ARG A 269 0.32 16.19 -12.43
C ARG A 269 0.49 14.71 -12.16
N ARG A 270 -0.24 13.88 -12.90
CA ARG A 270 -0.04 12.42 -12.88
C ARG A 270 1.32 12.06 -13.47
N VAL A 271 2.03 11.16 -12.79
CA VAL A 271 3.25 10.50 -13.25
C VAL A 271 2.89 9.07 -13.65
N ASP A 272 3.41 8.60 -14.79
CA ASP A 272 3.19 7.22 -15.22
C ASP A 272 3.80 6.23 -14.21
N ALA A 273 2.94 5.47 -13.53
CA ALA A 273 3.33 4.44 -12.57
C ALA A 273 4.23 3.37 -13.23
N GLY A 274 4.02 3.10 -14.52
CA GLY A 274 4.83 2.13 -15.27
C GLY A 274 6.30 2.53 -15.37
N GLY A 275 6.57 3.80 -15.63
CA GLY A 275 7.91 4.38 -15.60
C GLY A 275 8.57 4.26 -14.22
N VAL A 276 7.83 4.53 -13.15
CA VAL A 276 8.34 4.43 -11.77
C VAL A 276 8.68 2.98 -11.42
N LEU A 277 7.80 2.02 -11.71
CA LEU A 277 8.05 0.60 -11.48
C LEU A 277 9.27 0.09 -12.25
N LYS A 278 9.47 0.51 -13.50
CA LYS A 278 10.66 0.16 -14.30
C LYS A 278 11.95 0.62 -13.64
N THR A 279 11.97 1.83 -13.06
CA THR A 279 13.16 2.31 -12.33
C THR A 279 13.50 1.49 -11.09
N CYS A 280 12.52 0.76 -10.57
CA CYS A 280 12.68 -0.17 -9.44
C CYS A 280 12.91 -1.63 -9.89
N GLY A 281 13.15 -1.88 -11.19
CA GLY A 281 13.37 -3.22 -11.73
C GLY A 281 12.09 -4.05 -11.94
N VAL A 282 10.90 -3.46 -11.76
CA VAL A 282 9.62 -4.16 -11.95
C VAL A 282 9.13 -3.96 -13.37
N ARG A 283 8.73 -5.04 -14.03
CA ARG A 283 8.07 -4.99 -15.34
C ARG A 283 6.60 -4.60 -15.13
N PRO A 284 6.15 -3.43 -15.60
CA PRO A 284 4.81 -2.95 -15.25
C PRO A 284 3.70 -3.75 -15.90
N GLY A 285 3.87 -4.26 -17.12
CA GLY A 285 2.91 -5.15 -17.78
C GLY A 285 1.46 -4.66 -17.65
N THR A 286 0.58 -5.52 -17.13
CA THR A 286 -0.83 -5.23 -16.86
C THR A 286 -1.08 -4.58 -15.49
N LEU A 287 -0.04 -4.41 -14.65
CA LEU A 287 -0.15 -3.78 -13.33
C LEU A 287 -0.55 -2.30 -13.41
N VAL A 288 -0.43 -1.70 -14.59
CA VAL A 288 -0.70 -0.27 -14.83
C VAL A 288 -1.83 -0.13 -15.83
N THR A 289 -2.87 0.60 -15.44
CA THR A 289 -4.01 0.94 -16.30
C THR A 289 -4.17 2.45 -16.33
N ARG A 290 -4.10 3.05 -17.53
CA ARG A 290 -4.23 4.52 -17.74
C ARG A 290 -3.23 5.36 -16.93
N GLY A 291 -2.01 4.85 -16.76
CA GLY A 291 -0.92 5.52 -16.05
C GLY A 291 -0.91 5.34 -14.53
N ASP A 292 -1.95 4.74 -13.95
CA ASP A 292 -2.04 4.45 -12.52
C ASP A 292 -1.84 2.94 -12.28
N PHE A 293 -1.33 2.57 -11.10
CA PHE A 293 -1.25 1.17 -10.67
C PHE A 293 -2.66 0.69 -10.30
N ALA A 294 -3.08 -0.42 -10.89
CA ALA A 294 -4.40 -1.00 -10.64
C ALA A 294 -4.33 -2.51 -10.86
N VAL A 295 -4.45 -3.26 -9.77
CA VAL A 295 -4.35 -4.73 -9.76
C VAL A 295 -5.56 -5.34 -9.07
N ASP A 296 -5.83 -6.59 -9.38
CA ASP A 296 -6.96 -7.36 -8.86
C ASP A 296 -6.65 -8.87 -8.86
N PRO A 297 -7.34 -9.65 -8.01
CA PRO A 297 -7.07 -11.09 -7.89
C PRO A 297 -7.33 -11.89 -9.16
N LEU A 298 -8.30 -11.50 -9.98
CA LEU A 298 -8.68 -12.27 -11.17
C LEU A 298 -7.60 -12.17 -12.25
N ARG A 299 -7.11 -10.96 -12.52
CA ARG A 299 -6.16 -10.70 -13.61
C ARG A 299 -4.71 -10.93 -13.23
N HIS A 300 -4.37 -10.73 -11.95
CA HIS A 300 -2.98 -10.67 -11.50
C HIS A 300 -2.64 -11.70 -10.42
N GLY A 301 -3.62 -12.37 -9.82
CA GLY A 301 -3.41 -13.22 -8.64
C GLY A 301 -3.04 -12.44 -7.36
N LEU A 302 -2.85 -11.12 -7.45
CA LEU A 302 -2.55 -10.21 -6.35
C LEU A 302 -3.81 -9.75 -5.62
N ASP A 303 -3.68 -9.19 -4.42
CA ASP A 303 -4.81 -8.47 -3.82
C ASP A 303 -5.19 -7.26 -4.66
N GLY A 304 -6.46 -6.87 -4.56
CA GLY A 304 -6.99 -5.68 -5.23
C GLY A 304 -6.41 -4.40 -4.65
N PHE A 305 -5.85 -3.57 -5.52
CA PHE A 305 -5.20 -2.33 -5.12
C PHE A 305 -5.26 -1.29 -6.24
N TYR A 306 -5.41 -0.03 -5.86
CA TYR A 306 -5.23 1.13 -6.74
C TYR A 306 -4.20 2.09 -6.13
N ALA A 307 -3.28 2.59 -6.94
CA ALA A 307 -2.39 3.67 -6.54
C ALA A 307 -2.06 4.63 -7.70
N ALA A 308 -1.95 5.92 -7.40
CA ALA A 308 -1.56 6.95 -8.34
C ALA A 308 -0.34 7.71 -7.82
N VAL A 309 0.63 7.94 -8.72
CA VAL A 309 1.81 8.76 -8.44
C VAL A 309 1.58 10.14 -9.01
N LEU A 310 1.59 11.16 -8.15
CA LEU A 310 1.40 12.55 -8.54
C LEU A 310 2.66 13.35 -8.20
N GLU A 311 3.05 14.27 -9.06
CA GLU A 311 4.21 15.15 -8.84
C GLU A 311 3.76 16.59 -8.77
N ARG A 312 4.26 17.33 -7.77
CA ARG A 312 4.03 18.77 -7.64
C ARG A 312 4.96 19.52 -8.59
N GLY A 313 4.43 20.45 -9.38
CA GLY A 313 5.22 21.28 -10.28
C GLY A 313 6.33 22.04 -9.54
N LYS A 314 7.51 22.16 -10.15
CA LYS A 314 8.56 23.07 -9.68
C LYS A 314 8.07 24.49 -9.96
N GLN A 315 7.91 25.33 -8.94
CA GLN A 315 7.70 26.76 -9.21
C GLN A 315 8.91 27.27 -10.01
N ALA A 316 8.66 27.95 -11.13
CA ALA A 316 9.72 28.71 -11.80
C ALA A 316 10.27 29.68 -10.76
N GLY A 317 11.54 29.53 -10.38
CA GLY A 317 12.16 30.39 -9.37
C GLY A 317 11.86 31.84 -9.70
N GLY A 318 11.32 32.57 -8.72
CA GLY A 318 11.13 34.01 -8.85
C GLY A 318 12.43 34.62 -9.32
N SER A 319 12.41 35.18 -10.53
CA SER A 319 13.42 36.11 -10.98
C SER A 319 13.60 37.14 -9.88
N ALA A 320 14.71 37.05 -9.16
CA ALA A 320 15.14 38.12 -8.28
C ALA A 320 15.16 39.39 -9.12
N VAL A 321 14.22 40.28 -8.85
CA VAL A 321 14.27 41.67 -9.31
C VAL A 321 15.58 42.20 -8.78
N ARG A 322 16.58 42.32 -9.65
CA ARG A 322 17.75 43.15 -9.39
C ARG A 322 17.30 44.57 -9.71
N GLU A 323 17.14 45.38 -8.67
CA GLU A 323 17.25 46.84 -8.76
C GLU A 323 18.65 47.23 -9.26
#